data_AF-A0A820HI97-F1
#
_entry.id   AF-A0A820HI97-F1
#
_cell.length_a   1.000
_cell.length_b   1.000
_cell.length_c   1.000
_cell.angle_alpha   90.00
_cell.angle_beta   90.00
_cell.angle_gamma   90.00
#
_symmetry.space_group_name_H-M   'P 1'
#
loop_
_entity.id
_entity.type
_entity.pdbx_description
1 polymer ?
#
loop_
_entity_poly.entity_id
_entity_poly.type
_entity_poly.pdbx_seq_one_letter_code
_entity_poly.pdbx_strand_id
1 'polypeptide(L)'
;MTSNESSDSKKLSEGTIFGIGNPLLDIIAEVPVSFLEVYNLKANDAILASEAHKGLNESLLRDYPHHQFVAGGATQNSIRAATWLLQQPNVCVYMGCVGQDKYHQLLHDAASKAGLLLSYQICTNSEERIQTGTCAVLINGNNRSLVANLGAANHFTIDHLDDSRNKQLIEQAKIFYTAGFFYTVCPAAVMRICEHADANN
;
A
#
# COMPACT_ATOMS: atom_id res chain seq x y z
N MET A 1 -13.93 45.77 -20.24
CA MET A 1 -12.91 45.45 -19.22
C MET A 1 -13.49 44.38 -18.31
N THR A 2 -13.17 43.12 -18.59
CA THR A 2 -13.38 42.00 -17.67
C THR A 2 -12.09 41.20 -17.72
N SER A 3 -11.18 41.56 -16.82
CA SER A 3 -10.03 40.74 -16.45
C SER A 3 -10.57 39.44 -15.85
N ASN A 4 -10.54 38.35 -16.61
CA ASN A 4 -10.65 37.02 -16.02
C ASN A 4 -9.23 36.55 -15.77
N GLU A 5 -8.85 36.63 -14.50
CA GLU A 5 -7.66 36.06 -13.90
C GLU A 5 -7.48 34.63 -14.41
N SER A 6 -6.38 34.38 -15.12
CA SER A 6 -5.90 33.02 -15.28
C SER A 6 -5.54 32.54 -13.87
N SER A 7 -6.32 31.62 -13.31
CA SER A 7 -5.88 30.88 -12.13
C SER A 7 -4.69 30.04 -12.56
N ASP A 8 -3.48 30.61 -12.48
CA ASP A 8 -2.25 29.85 -12.45
C ASP A 8 -2.33 28.99 -11.18
N SER A 9 -2.91 27.80 -11.31
CA SER A 9 -2.89 26.81 -10.25
C SER A 9 -1.41 26.56 -9.96
N LYS A 10 -0.94 27.05 -8.82
CA LYS A 10 0.46 26.95 -8.41
C LYS A 10 0.86 25.48 -8.49
N LYS A 11 1.70 25.13 -9.47
CA LYS A 11 2.19 23.75 -9.64
C LYS A 11 2.87 23.32 -8.35
N LEU A 12 2.48 22.15 -7.85
CA LEU A 12 3.10 21.57 -6.66
C LEU A 12 4.47 21.02 -7.03
N SER A 13 5.41 21.02 -6.09
CA SER A 13 6.72 20.41 -6.30
C SER A 13 6.59 18.88 -6.32
N GLU A 14 7.47 18.21 -7.07
CA GLU A 14 7.54 16.74 -7.02
C GLU A 14 7.86 16.27 -5.59
N GLY A 15 7.22 15.17 -5.19
CA GLY A 15 7.36 14.57 -3.86
C GLY A 15 6.96 15.44 -2.68
N THR A 16 6.08 16.43 -2.88
CA THR A 16 5.51 17.24 -1.80
C THR A 16 4.80 16.38 -0.74
N ILE A 17 4.14 15.28 -1.13
CA ILE A 17 3.44 14.37 -0.22
C ILE A 17 4.17 13.03 -0.18
N PHE A 18 4.57 12.58 1.01
CA PHE A 18 5.27 11.33 1.21
C PHE A 18 4.40 10.33 1.99
N GLY A 19 4.10 9.19 1.37
CA GLY A 19 3.38 8.10 2.00
C GLY A 19 4.27 6.87 2.22
N ILE A 20 4.18 6.27 3.41
CA ILE A 20 4.83 4.99 3.71
C ILE A 20 3.84 3.97 4.28
N GLY A 21 3.89 2.73 3.80
CA GLY A 21 2.96 1.70 4.25
C GLY A 21 3.21 0.30 3.72
N ASN A 22 2.17 -0.54 3.85
CA ASN A 22 2.16 -1.93 3.40
C ASN A 22 1.57 -2.00 1.98
N PRO A 23 2.38 -2.20 0.92
CA PRO A 23 1.88 -2.47 -0.42
C PRO A 23 1.30 -3.89 -0.47
N LEU A 24 0.00 -4.01 -0.65
CA LEU A 24 -0.71 -5.29 -0.68
C LEU A 24 -1.50 -5.42 -1.98
N LEU A 25 -1.48 -6.62 -2.58
CA LEU A 25 -2.37 -6.94 -3.69
C LEU A 25 -3.70 -7.49 -3.14
N ASP A 26 -4.79 -6.79 -3.41
CA ASP A 26 -6.12 -7.24 -3.03
C ASP A 26 -6.56 -8.36 -3.98
N ILE A 27 -6.99 -9.49 -3.41
CA ILE A 27 -7.65 -10.60 -4.11
C ILE A 27 -9.12 -10.55 -3.74
N ILE A 28 -9.94 -10.06 -4.66
CA ILE A 28 -11.34 -9.74 -4.40
C ILE A 28 -12.22 -10.84 -4.97
N ALA A 29 -13.11 -11.43 -4.17
CA ALA A 29 -14.11 -12.37 -4.65
C ALA A 29 -15.42 -12.25 -3.86
N GLU A 30 -16.53 -12.55 -4.54
CA GLU A 30 -17.84 -12.75 -3.90
C GLU A 30 -17.92 -14.18 -3.36
N VAL A 31 -18.16 -14.32 -2.06
CA VAL A 31 -18.15 -15.62 -1.36
C VAL A 31 -19.42 -15.80 -0.51
N PRO A 32 -19.91 -17.04 -0.32
CA PRO A 32 -20.98 -17.32 0.62
C PRO A 32 -20.50 -17.20 2.07
N VAL A 33 -21.43 -17.02 3.00
CA VAL A 33 -21.13 -16.95 4.46
C VAL A 33 -20.39 -18.21 4.94
N SER A 34 -20.71 -19.38 4.38
CA SER A 34 -20.04 -20.64 4.70
C SER A 34 -18.54 -20.62 4.41
N PHE A 35 -18.07 -19.82 3.44
CA PHE A 35 -16.64 -19.67 3.20
C PHE A 35 -15.96 -18.89 4.33
N LEU A 36 -16.63 -17.86 4.89
CA LEU A 36 -16.12 -17.12 6.04
C LEU A 36 -16.03 -18.02 7.28
N GLU A 37 -17.02 -18.87 7.50
CA GLU A 37 -17.08 -19.80 8.64
C GLU A 37 -15.91 -20.80 8.64
N VAL A 38 -15.50 -21.30 7.47
CA VAL A 38 -14.34 -22.22 7.32
C VAL A 38 -13.06 -21.61 7.90
N TYR A 39 -12.88 -20.30 7.76
CA TYR A 39 -11.70 -19.58 8.21
C TYR A 39 -11.96 -18.76 9.50
N ASN A 40 -13.09 -18.97 10.18
CA ASN A 40 -13.49 -18.24 11.38
C ASN A 40 -13.47 -16.70 11.21
N LEU A 41 -13.96 -16.23 10.06
CA LEU A 41 -13.96 -14.82 9.69
C LEU A 41 -15.31 -14.16 10.00
N LYS A 42 -15.26 -12.90 10.44
CA LYS A 42 -16.43 -12.08 10.70
C LYS A 42 -16.72 -11.15 9.53
N ALA A 43 -18.01 -10.92 9.27
CA ALA A 43 -18.41 -9.86 8.34
C ALA A 43 -17.98 -8.48 8.85
N ASN A 44 -17.55 -7.59 7.94
CA ASN A 44 -17.12 -6.21 8.22
C ASN A 44 -15.93 -6.10 9.18
N ASP A 45 -15.01 -7.06 9.10
CA ASP A 45 -13.80 -7.10 9.91
C ASP A 45 -12.53 -7.07 9.04
N ALA A 46 -11.42 -6.67 9.64
CA ALA A 46 -10.11 -6.63 9.00
C ALA A 46 -9.05 -7.17 9.95
N ILE A 47 -8.44 -8.30 9.59
CA ILE A 47 -7.50 -9.02 10.44
C ILE A 47 -6.19 -9.32 9.71
N LEU A 48 -5.14 -9.59 10.49
CA LEU A 48 -3.91 -10.18 9.96
C LEU A 48 -4.09 -11.70 9.78
N ALA A 49 -3.50 -12.24 8.73
CA ALA A 49 -3.44 -13.68 8.51
C ALA A 49 -2.71 -14.37 9.68
N SER A 50 -3.16 -15.57 10.01
CA SER A 50 -2.60 -16.44 11.06
C SER A 50 -2.55 -17.86 10.51
N GLU A 51 -2.06 -18.84 11.26
CA GLU A 51 -2.04 -20.23 10.81
C GLU A 51 -3.45 -20.75 10.46
N ALA A 52 -4.50 -20.23 11.11
CA ALA A 52 -5.90 -20.57 10.80
C ALA A 52 -6.34 -20.13 9.38
N HIS A 53 -5.60 -19.22 8.74
CA HIS A 53 -5.90 -18.66 7.43
C HIS A 53 -5.00 -19.23 6.32
N LYS A 54 -4.17 -20.23 6.63
CA LYS A 54 -3.32 -20.90 5.65
C LYS A 54 -4.17 -21.58 4.58
N GLY A 55 -3.77 -21.44 3.30
CA GLY A 55 -4.55 -22.00 2.19
C GLY A 55 -5.72 -21.14 1.73
N LEU A 56 -6.00 -20.01 2.40
CA LEU A 56 -7.14 -19.14 2.08
C LEU A 56 -7.01 -18.58 0.66
N ASN A 57 -5.87 -17.98 0.33
CA ASN A 57 -5.65 -17.41 -1.01
C ASN A 57 -5.69 -18.49 -2.08
N GLU A 58 -5.09 -19.66 -1.84
CA GLU A 58 -5.09 -20.79 -2.76
C GLU A 58 -6.52 -21.29 -3.03
N SER A 59 -7.34 -21.40 -1.99
CA SER A 59 -8.74 -21.78 -2.11
C SER A 59 -9.55 -20.71 -2.83
N LEU A 60 -9.31 -19.43 -2.53
CA LEU A 60 -9.97 -18.31 -3.19
C LEU A 60 -9.70 -18.31 -4.70
N LEU A 61 -8.44 -18.48 -5.09
CA LEU A 61 -8.01 -18.51 -6.49
C LEU A 61 -8.53 -19.74 -7.25
N ARG A 62 -8.63 -20.89 -6.56
CA ARG A 62 -9.12 -22.14 -7.14
C ARG A 62 -10.63 -22.16 -7.31
N ASP A 63 -11.36 -21.75 -6.27
CA ASP A 63 -12.80 -22.00 -6.16
C ASP A 63 -13.65 -20.82 -6.72
N TYR A 64 -13.05 -19.62 -6.85
CA TYR A 64 -13.73 -18.41 -7.34
C TYR A 64 -13.04 -17.87 -8.60
N PRO A 65 -13.33 -18.41 -9.80
CA PRO A 65 -12.63 -18.05 -11.03
C PRO A 65 -12.83 -16.60 -11.50
N HIS A 66 -13.83 -15.90 -10.96
CA HIS A 66 -14.11 -14.49 -11.23
C HIS A 66 -13.43 -13.53 -10.24
N HIS A 67 -12.48 -14.01 -9.44
CA HIS A 67 -11.70 -13.16 -8.55
C HIS A 67 -10.97 -12.05 -9.33
N GLN A 68 -10.72 -10.94 -8.65
CA GLN A 68 -10.01 -9.79 -9.23
C GLN A 68 -8.74 -9.53 -8.44
N PHE A 69 -7.69 -9.13 -9.16
CA PHE A 69 -6.49 -8.57 -8.57
C PHE A 69 -6.55 -7.05 -8.67
N VAL A 70 -6.48 -6.37 -7.54
CA VAL A 70 -6.51 -4.91 -7.48
C VAL A 70 -5.36 -4.43 -6.61
N ALA A 71 -4.65 -3.39 -7.05
CA ALA A 71 -3.63 -2.77 -6.24
C ALA A 71 -4.26 -2.12 -5.00
N GLY A 72 -3.85 -2.58 -3.82
CA GLY A 72 -4.39 -2.21 -2.53
C GLY A 72 -3.32 -1.68 -1.56
N GLY A 73 -3.57 -1.88 -0.27
CA GLY A 73 -2.78 -1.30 0.82
C GLY A 73 -3.30 0.08 1.23
N ALA A 74 -3.56 0.27 2.52
CA ALA A 74 -4.26 1.46 3.04
C ALA A 74 -3.54 2.78 2.70
N THR A 75 -2.23 2.86 2.95
CA THR A 75 -1.45 4.05 2.61
C THR A 75 -1.40 4.24 1.09
N GLN A 76 -1.10 3.19 0.33
CA GLN A 76 -1.01 3.25 -1.14
C GLN A 76 -2.32 3.77 -1.76
N ASN A 77 -3.47 3.29 -1.29
CA ASN A 77 -4.77 3.73 -1.74
C ASN A 77 -5.01 5.22 -1.47
N SER A 78 -4.65 5.69 -0.27
CA SER A 78 -4.79 7.10 0.11
C SER A 78 -3.92 8.01 -0.75
N ILE A 79 -2.67 7.60 -0.99
CA ILE A 79 -1.73 8.37 -1.81
C ILE A 79 -2.15 8.37 -3.29
N ARG A 80 -2.65 7.24 -3.81
CA ARG A 80 -3.24 7.18 -5.17
C ARG A 80 -4.46 8.08 -5.30
N ALA A 81 -5.33 8.13 -4.29
CA ALA A 81 -6.46 9.04 -4.27
C ALA A 81 -6.01 10.50 -4.24
N ALA A 82 -4.99 10.83 -3.44
CA ALA A 82 -4.40 12.17 -3.41
C ALA A 82 -3.85 12.57 -4.79
N THR A 83 -3.05 11.71 -5.44
CA THR A 83 -2.54 11.99 -6.79
C THR A 83 -3.67 12.18 -7.80
N TRP A 84 -4.74 11.38 -7.71
CA TRP A 84 -5.93 11.54 -8.55
C TRP A 84 -6.64 12.88 -8.29
N LEU A 85 -6.78 13.32 -7.03
CA LEU A 85 -7.39 14.63 -6.74
C LEU A 85 -6.54 15.80 -7.26
N LEU A 86 -5.21 15.67 -7.16
CA LEU A 86 -4.27 16.72 -7.57
C LEU A 86 -4.12 16.83 -9.09
N GLN A 87 -4.41 15.77 -9.83
CA GLN A 87 -4.26 15.71 -11.30
C GLN A 87 -2.86 16.13 -11.78
N GLN A 88 -1.83 15.94 -10.93
CA GLN A 88 -0.45 16.28 -11.22
C GLN A 88 0.44 15.08 -10.88
N PRO A 89 1.18 14.52 -11.85
CA PRO A 89 2.07 13.39 -11.59
C PRO A 89 3.24 13.83 -10.70
N ASN A 90 3.85 12.84 -10.08
CA ASN A 90 5.05 12.93 -9.27
C ASN A 90 4.95 13.77 -7.99
N VAL A 91 3.82 14.42 -7.70
CA VAL A 91 3.64 15.18 -6.45
C VAL A 91 3.62 14.28 -5.23
N CYS A 92 3.10 13.06 -5.36
CA CYS A 92 3.04 12.11 -4.26
C CYS A 92 4.04 10.97 -4.43
N VAL A 93 4.78 10.69 -3.36
CA VAL A 93 5.67 9.54 -3.20
C VAL A 93 4.97 8.44 -2.44
N TYR A 94 5.18 7.21 -2.84
CA TYR A 94 4.78 6.05 -2.05
C TYR A 94 5.95 5.08 -1.84
N MET A 95 6.15 4.68 -0.59
CA MET A 95 7.20 3.78 -0.15
C MET A 95 6.65 2.58 0.61
N GLY A 96 7.27 1.42 0.41
CA GLY A 96 6.92 0.17 1.08
C GLY A 96 7.80 -0.99 0.63
N CYS A 97 7.59 -2.19 1.16
CA CYS A 97 8.37 -3.38 0.81
C CYS A 97 7.53 -4.41 0.06
N VAL A 98 8.05 -4.93 -1.06
CA VAL A 98 7.40 -5.93 -1.93
C VAL A 98 8.33 -7.11 -2.18
N GLY A 99 7.76 -8.25 -2.56
CA GLY A 99 8.56 -9.39 -3.01
C GLY A 99 9.09 -9.15 -4.41
N GLN A 100 9.92 -10.06 -4.93
CA GLN A 100 10.31 -10.08 -6.34
C GLN A 100 9.46 -11.08 -7.11
N ASP A 101 8.18 -10.78 -7.38
CA ASP A 101 7.21 -11.60 -8.09
C ASP A 101 6.24 -10.78 -8.98
N LYS A 102 5.33 -11.48 -9.68
CA LYS A 102 4.31 -10.85 -10.52
C LYS A 102 3.35 -9.91 -9.77
N TYR A 103 3.19 -10.07 -8.46
CA TYR A 103 2.28 -9.24 -7.68
C TYR A 103 2.88 -7.86 -7.42
N HIS A 104 4.20 -7.75 -7.19
CA HIS A 104 4.83 -6.42 -7.14
C HIS A 104 4.65 -5.69 -8.46
N GLN A 105 4.68 -6.39 -9.60
CA GLN A 105 4.58 -5.75 -10.91
C GLN A 105 3.19 -5.13 -11.09
N LEU A 106 2.14 -5.86 -10.70
CA LEU A 106 0.77 -5.33 -10.71
C LEU A 106 0.62 -4.10 -9.81
N LEU A 107 1.23 -4.11 -8.62
CA LEU A 107 1.22 -2.96 -7.70
C LEU A 107 1.98 -1.77 -8.28
N HIS A 108 3.16 -2.03 -8.86
CA HIS A 108 4.02 -1.03 -9.47
C HIS A 108 3.34 -0.38 -10.67
N ASP A 109 2.76 -1.16 -11.58
CA ASP A 109 2.11 -0.66 -12.79
C ASP A 109 0.88 0.18 -12.46
N ALA A 110 0.04 -0.28 -11.53
CA ALA A 110 -1.14 0.45 -11.11
C ALA A 110 -0.80 1.79 -10.44
N ALA A 111 0.23 1.82 -9.60
CA ALA A 111 0.64 3.04 -8.91
C ALA A 111 1.41 4.00 -9.82
N SER A 112 2.28 3.48 -10.70
CA SER A 112 2.95 4.28 -11.74
C SER A 112 1.96 4.90 -12.70
N LYS A 113 0.95 4.13 -13.16
CA LYS A 113 -0.13 4.64 -14.03
C LYS A 113 -0.96 5.73 -13.34
N ALA A 114 -1.08 5.68 -12.02
CA ALA A 114 -1.73 6.73 -11.23
C ALA A 114 -0.84 7.98 -11.03
N GLY A 115 0.41 7.97 -11.49
CA GLY A 115 1.33 9.12 -11.45
C GLY A 115 2.12 9.24 -10.15
N LEU A 116 2.29 8.16 -9.39
CA LEU A 116 3.08 8.17 -8.15
C LEU A 116 4.58 8.07 -8.44
N LEU A 117 5.39 8.77 -7.64
CA LEU A 117 6.80 8.43 -7.49
C LEU A 117 6.92 7.23 -6.55
N LEU A 118 7.32 6.08 -7.08
CA LEU A 118 7.47 4.86 -6.30
C LEU A 118 8.88 4.68 -5.76
N SER A 119 8.96 4.27 -4.50
CA SER A 119 10.17 3.74 -3.89
C SER A 119 9.87 2.44 -3.15
N TYR A 120 9.92 1.32 -3.86
CA TYR A 120 9.75 0.01 -3.26
C TYR A 120 11.08 -0.58 -2.85
N GLN A 121 11.16 -1.01 -1.59
CA GLN A 121 12.16 -1.97 -1.15
C GLN A 121 11.79 -3.34 -1.75
N ILE A 122 12.72 -3.95 -2.48
CA ILE A 122 12.56 -5.33 -2.91
C ILE A 122 13.13 -6.25 -1.83
N CYS A 123 12.28 -7.10 -1.27
CA CYS A 123 12.66 -8.08 -0.26
C CYS A 123 13.53 -9.17 -0.90
N THR A 124 14.85 -9.03 -0.76
CA THR A 124 15.86 -10.03 -1.19
C THR A 124 16.70 -10.57 -0.03
N ASN A 125 16.43 -10.08 1.18
CA ASN A 125 17.20 -10.32 2.42
C ASN A 125 16.78 -11.58 3.18
N SER A 126 15.99 -12.48 2.56
CA SER A 126 15.56 -13.74 3.15
C SER A 126 16.15 -14.92 2.40
N GLU A 127 16.47 -16.00 3.13
CA GLU A 127 16.98 -17.26 2.54
C GLU A 127 15.95 -17.89 1.57
N GLU A 128 14.66 -17.63 1.81
CA GLU A 128 13.56 -18.03 0.95
C GLU A 128 13.01 -16.82 0.18
N ARG A 129 12.50 -17.03 -1.04
CA ARG A 129 11.86 -15.97 -1.82
C ARG A 129 10.52 -15.62 -1.20
N ILE A 130 10.43 -14.48 -0.52
CA ILE A 130 9.19 -13.99 0.09
C ILE A 130 8.31 -13.34 -0.96
N GLN A 131 7.04 -13.73 -0.98
CA GLN A 131 6.04 -13.17 -1.88
C GLN A 131 5.56 -11.79 -1.40
N THR A 132 5.23 -10.92 -2.34
CA THR A 132 4.51 -9.67 -2.10
C THR A 132 3.24 -9.92 -1.29
N GLY A 133 2.99 -9.06 -0.31
CA GLY A 133 1.81 -9.15 0.54
C GLY A 133 0.50 -9.09 -0.24
N THR A 134 -0.52 -9.71 0.32
CA THR A 134 -1.87 -9.80 -0.26
C THR A 134 -2.93 -9.49 0.77
N CYS A 135 -4.11 -9.10 0.32
CA CYS A 135 -5.30 -8.98 1.15
C CYS A 135 -6.45 -9.75 0.50
N ALA A 136 -6.95 -10.79 1.14
CA ALA A 136 -8.18 -11.41 0.68
C ALA A 136 -9.36 -10.49 1.04
N VAL A 137 -10.08 -10.01 0.04
CA VAL A 137 -11.24 -9.14 0.19
C VAL A 137 -12.48 -9.97 -0.16
N LEU A 138 -13.10 -10.51 0.88
CA LEU A 138 -14.21 -11.44 0.78
C LEU A 138 -15.53 -10.65 0.85
N ILE A 139 -16.25 -10.59 -0.27
CA ILE A 139 -17.51 -9.85 -0.38
C ILE A 139 -18.67 -10.82 -0.14
N ASN A 140 -19.56 -10.49 0.80
CA ASN A 140 -20.80 -11.22 1.03
C ASN A 140 -21.97 -10.24 1.16
N GLY A 141 -22.77 -10.13 0.09
CA GLY A 141 -23.79 -9.08 0.00
C GLY A 141 -23.17 -7.69 0.12
N ASN A 142 -23.57 -6.93 1.14
CA ASN A 142 -23.02 -5.60 1.42
C ASN A 142 -21.79 -5.63 2.34
N ASN A 143 -21.40 -6.80 2.85
CA ASN A 143 -20.34 -6.93 3.83
C ASN A 143 -18.99 -7.24 3.16
N ARG A 144 -17.91 -6.80 3.81
CA ARG A 144 -16.53 -7.14 3.41
C ARG A 144 -15.78 -7.72 4.61
N SER A 145 -15.13 -8.86 4.43
CA SER A 145 -14.17 -9.41 5.40
C SER A 145 -12.77 -9.38 4.78
N LEU A 146 -11.82 -8.76 5.47
CA LEU A 146 -10.47 -8.53 4.96
C LEU A 146 -9.46 -9.36 5.76
N VAL A 147 -8.63 -10.13 5.06
CA VAL A 147 -7.54 -10.90 5.68
C VAL A 147 -6.23 -10.52 5.02
N ALA A 148 -5.41 -9.75 5.72
CA ALA A 148 -4.12 -9.27 5.23
C ALA A 148 -3.00 -10.26 5.55
N ASN A 149 -2.40 -10.85 4.51
CA ASN A 149 -1.14 -11.57 4.61
C ASN A 149 -0.02 -10.61 4.19
N LEU A 150 0.76 -10.11 5.15
CA LEU A 150 1.73 -9.04 4.89
C LEU A 150 2.87 -9.47 3.96
N GLY A 151 3.24 -10.75 3.93
CA GLY A 151 4.36 -11.24 3.10
C GLY A 151 5.58 -10.33 3.21
N ALA A 152 6.13 -9.93 2.07
CA ALA A 152 7.30 -9.05 1.98
C ALA A 152 7.12 -7.68 2.65
N ALA A 153 5.89 -7.16 2.78
CA ALA A 153 5.67 -5.90 3.48
C ALA A 153 6.18 -5.96 4.93
N ASN A 154 6.08 -7.12 5.58
CA ASN A 154 6.56 -7.33 6.95
C ASN A 154 8.09 -7.29 7.10
N HIS A 155 8.83 -7.24 5.98
CA HIS A 155 10.29 -7.25 5.91
C HIS A 155 10.86 -5.89 5.52
N PHE A 156 10.05 -4.83 5.59
CA PHE A 156 10.54 -3.47 5.43
C PHE A 156 11.61 -3.18 6.48
N THR A 157 12.78 -2.69 6.06
CA THR A 157 13.85 -2.30 6.98
C THR A 157 14.06 -0.79 6.98
N ILE A 158 14.39 -0.25 8.15
CA ILE A 158 14.64 1.18 8.30
C ILE A 158 15.80 1.68 7.43
N ASP A 159 16.77 0.81 7.10
CA ASP A 159 17.91 1.13 6.25
C ASP A 159 17.48 1.56 4.84
N HIS A 160 16.30 1.16 4.37
CA HIS A 160 15.79 1.65 3.09
C HIS A 160 15.56 3.16 3.10
N LEU A 161 15.27 3.76 4.27
CA LEU A 161 15.21 5.22 4.39
C LEU A 161 16.59 5.87 4.22
N ASP A 162 17.66 5.11 4.42
CA ASP A 162 19.02 5.61 4.36
C ASP A 162 19.61 5.64 2.94
N ASP A 163 18.93 5.04 1.96
CA ASP A 163 19.30 5.13 0.55
C ASP A 163 19.31 6.60 0.09
N SER A 164 20.35 7.03 -0.63
CA SER A 164 20.53 8.45 -1.00
C SER A 164 19.32 9.05 -1.72
N ARG A 165 18.69 8.27 -2.60
CA ARG A 165 17.45 8.67 -3.29
C ARG A 165 16.29 8.85 -2.31
N ASN A 166 16.15 7.96 -1.32
CA ASN A 166 15.06 7.98 -0.37
C ASN A 166 15.19 9.11 0.65
N LYS A 167 16.42 9.41 1.09
CA LYS A 167 16.70 10.63 1.87
C LYS A 167 16.20 11.88 1.17
N GLN A 168 16.55 12.03 -0.11
CA GLN A 168 16.09 13.17 -0.91
C GLN A 168 14.55 13.23 -1.02
N LEU A 169 13.88 12.08 -1.19
CA LEU A 169 12.41 12.02 -1.24
C LEU A 169 11.76 12.44 0.10
N ILE A 170 12.41 12.16 1.22
CA ILE A 170 11.95 12.54 2.56
C ILE A 170 12.21 14.04 2.79
N GLU A 171 13.42 14.53 2.52
CA GLU A 171 13.81 15.93 2.74
C GLU A 171 12.98 16.94 1.94
N GLN A 172 12.56 16.57 0.72
CA GLN A 172 11.72 17.45 -0.10
C GLN A 172 10.26 17.49 0.33
N ALA A 173 9.80 16.48 1.07
CA ALA A 173 8.39 16.33 1.42
C ALA A 173 7.94 17.38 2.47
N LYS A 174 6.69 17.80 2.33
CA LYS A 174 6.03 18.79 3.21
C LYS A 174 4.86 18.19 3.97
N ILE A 175 4.33 17.07 3.49
CA ILE A 175 3.25 16.33 4.12
C ILE A 175 3.66 14.87 4.20
N PHE A 176 3.57 14.28 5.38
CA PHE A 176 3.83 12.87 5.62
C PHE A 176 2.55 12.14 5.99
N TYR A 177 2.37 10.93 5.45
CA TYR A 177 1.21 10.10 5.74
C TYR A 177 1.58 8.63 5.90
N THR A 178 1.06 8.01 6.96
CA THR A 178 1.13 6.56 7.13
C THR A 178 -0.14 6.06 7.83
N ALA A 179 -0.64 4.91 7.39
CA ALA A 179 -1.75 4.25 8.06
C ALA A 179 -1.27 3.52 9.33
N GLY A 180 -2.18 3.34 10.30
CA GLY A 180 -1.94 2.57 11.53
C GLY A 180 -1.32 1.18 11.30
N PHE A 181 -1.63 0.54 10.16
CA PHE A 181 -1.12 -0.79 9.81
C PHE A 181 0.40 -0.86 9.62
N PHE A 182 1.08 0.24 9.30
CA PHE A 182 2.54 0.20 9.10
C PHE A 182 3.30 0.15 10.43
N TYR A 183 2.67 0.57 11.54
CA TYR A 183 3.25 0.45 12.88
C TYR A 183 3.53 -1.00 13.27
N THR A 184 2.77 -1.97 12.76
CA THR A 184 3.03 -3.39 13.06
C THR A 184 4.22 -3.96 12.30
N VAL A 185 4.75 -3.21 11.32
CA VAL A 185 5.85 -3.64 10.45
C VAL A 185 7.16 -2.97 10.85
N CYS A 186 7.21 -1.63 10.87
CA CYS A 186 8.44 -0.91 11.16
C CYS A 186 8.20 0.36 12.00
N PRO A 187 7.95 0.22 13.32
CA PRO A 187 7.79 1.37 14.22
C PRO A 187 8.95 2.37 14.14
N ALA A 188 10.19 1.87 14.01
CA ALA A 188 11.38 2.71 13.97
C ALA A 188 11.43 3.61 12.71
N ALA A 189 10.99 3.10 11.56
CA ALA A 189 10.88 3.90 10.34
C ALA A 189 9.82 5.00 10.47
N VAL A 190 8.67 4.68 11.09
CA VAL A 190 7.63 5.69 11.38
C VAL A 190 8.17 6.77 12.29
N MET A 191 8.81 6.40 13.40
CA MET A 191 9.40 7.37 14.33
C MET A 191 10.42 8.28 13.66
N ARG A 192 11.31 7.72 12.83
CA ARG A 192 12.30 8.50 12.09
C ARG A 192 11.66 9.53 11.14
N ILE A 193 10.57 9.16 10.47
CA ILE A 193 9.82 10.09 9.62
C ILE A 193 9.12 11.16 10.46
N CYS A 194 8.52 10.80 11.59
CA CYS A 194 7.90 11.75 12.51
C CYS A 194 8.92 12.77 13.06
N GLU A 195 10.09 12.31 13.51
CA GLU A 195 11.18 13.17 13.99
C GLU A 195 11.68 14.12 12.90
N HIS A 196 11.83 13.62 11.66
CA HIS A 196 12.18 14.47 10.53
C HIS A 196 11.11 15.54 10.27
N ALA A 197 9.83 15.15 10.28
CA ALA A 197 8.72 16.07 10.04
C ALA A 197 8.65 17.17 11.10
N ASP A 198 8.77 16.82 12.38
CA ASP A 198 8.76 17.76 13.52
C ASP A 198 9.91 18.77 13.44
N ALA A 199 11.09 18.33 12.99
CA ALA A 199 12.26 19.20 12.89
C ALA A 199 12.26 20.13 11.66
N ASN A 200 11.48 19.85 10.61
CA ASN A 200 11.65 20.48 9.29
C ASN A 200 10.38 21.07 8.64
N ASN A 201 9.18 20.88 9.24
CA ASN A 201 7.91 21.41 8.72
C ASN A 201 7.11 22.14 9.81
#